data_AF-A0A645AKE3-F1
#
_entry.id   AF-A0A645AKE3-F1
#
_cell.length_a   1.000
_cell.length_b   1.000
_cell.length_c   1.000
_cell.angle_alpha   90.00
_cell.angle_beta   90.00
_cell.angle_gamma   90.00
#
_symmetry.space_group_name_H-M   'P 1'
#
loop_
_entity.id
_entity.type
_entity.pdbx_description
1 polymer ?
#
loop_
_entity_poly.entity_id
_entity_poly.type
_entity_poly.pdbx_seq_one_letter_code
_entity_poly.pdbx_strand_id
1 'polypeptide(L)'
;MKWDWGAKGVNIRTESQLEKHNYTKKTESIQYALISEMRENGVYSIVFDDDGPGEIADVIGIREQERTVRIDLFHCKFSSEDTPGARLLDLYEVCGQAEKSVKWRGKAVEMIGRMENRERKRLKESKPSRFEVGDISKLHKIKNKLFIQETEMFITIVQPGVDSSLLTSEMHSLLVASQAFCMDTYSVPLRLICS
;
A
#
# COMPACT_ATOMS: atom_id res chain seq x y z
N MET A 1 6.99 11.43 -4.48
CA MET A 1 8.15 10.64 -4.95
C MET A 1 7.89 10.35 -6.41
N LYS A 2 8.82 10.72 -7.29
CA LYS A 2 8.68 10.55 -8.73
C LYS A 2 9.27 9.20 -9.13
N TRP A 3 8.51 8.38 -9.85
CA TRP A 3 8.96 7.10 -10.38
C TRP A 3 8.91 7.11 -11.91
N ASP A 4 9.95 6.55 -12.54
CA ASP A 4 9.93 6.26 -13.97
C ASP A 4 9.29 4.88 -14.20
N TRP A 5 7.98 4.88 -14.41
CA TRP A 5 7.19 3.67 -14.62
C TRP A 5 7.55 2.96 -15.94
N GLY A 6 7.91 3.74 -16.97
CA GLY A 6 8.33 3.21 -18.26
C GLY A 6 9.65 2.45 -18.16
N ALA A 7 10.65 3.03 -17.48
CA ALA A 7 11.92 2.36 -17.22
C ALA A 7 11.78 1.10 -16.35
N LYS A 8 10.75 1.05 -15.50
CA LYS A 8 10.38 -0.15 -14.71
C LYS A 8 9.55 -1.17 -15.50
N GLY A 9 9.21 -0.91 -16.76
CA GLY A 9 8.40 -1.81 -17.59
C GLY A 9 6.95 -1.94 -17.11
N VAL A 10 6.43 -0.93 -16.41
CA VAL A 10 5.08 -0.96 -15.83
C VAL A 10 4.06 -0.45 -16.83
N ASN A 11 3.02 -1.25 -17.07
CA ASN A 11 1.80 -0.80 -17.68
C ASN A 11 0.93 -0.12 -16.61
N ILE A 12 0.85 1.21 -16.65
CA ILE A 12 0.11 2.02 -15.66
C ILE A 12 -1.41 1.80 -15.69
N ARG A 13 -1.93 1.07 -16.68
CA ARG A 13 -3.34 0.60 -16.75
C ARG A 13 -3.57 -0.68 -15.95
N THR A 14 -2.50 -1.31 -15.45
CA THR A 14 -2.54 -2.61 -14.79
C THR A 14 -2.18 -2.47 -13.31
N GLU A 15 -3.20 -2.43 -12.45
CA GLU A 15 -3.04 -2.25 -11.00
C GLU A 15 -2.58 -3.54 -10.30
N SER A 16 -3.45 -4.56 -10.28
CA SER A 16 -3.24 -5.76 -9.47
C SER A 16 -2.05 -6.61 -9.92
N GLN A 17 -1.28 -7.13 -8.97
CA GLN A 17 -0.20 -8.11 -9.22
C GLN A 17 -0.73 -9.43 -9.74
N LEU A 18 -1.86 -9.91 -9.22
CA LEU A 18 -2.32 -11.27 -9.49
C LEU A 18 -3.45 -11.30 -10.52
N GLU A 19 -3.37 -12.26 -11.43
CA GLU A 19 -4.48 -12.62 -12.28
C GLU A 19 -5.64 -13.22 -11.47
N LYS A 20 -6.87 -12.79 -11.76
CA LYS A 20 -8.05 -13.12 -10.95
C LYS A 20 -8.36 -14.62 -10.90
N HIS A 21 -8.05 -15.34 -11.97
CA HIS A 21 -8.47 -16.74 -12.14
C HIS A 21 -7.42 -17.75 -11.73
N ASN A 22 -6.15 -17.50 -12.04
CA ASN A 22 -5.06 -18.46 -11.86
C ASN A 22 -3.94 -17.95 -10.95
N TYR A 23 -4.03 -16.71 -10.46
CA TYR A 23 -3.02 -16.09 -9.57
C TYR A 23 -1.61 -16.01 -10.17
N THR A 24 -1.48 -16.02 -11.49
CA THR A 24 -0.20 -15.71 -12.12
C THR A 24 0.14 -14.24 -11.89
N LYS A 25 1.43 -13.96 -11.66
CA LYS A 25 1.92 -12.59 -11.45
C LYS A 25 2.04 -11.86 -12.78
N LYS A 26 1.40 -10.70 -12.87
CA LYS A 26 1.60 -9.69 -13.93
C LYS A 26 2.80 -8.84 -13.56
N THR A 27 3.94 -9.12 -14.19
CA THR A 27 5.22 -8.46 -13.87
C THR A 27 5.24 -6.98 -14.28
N GLU A 28 4.35 -6.60 -15.19
CA GLU A 28 4.13 -5.23 -15.67
C GLU A 28 3.14 -4.43 -14.80
N SER A 29 2.64 -4.99 -13.70
CA SER A 29 1.64 -4.29 -12.87
C SER A 29 2.28 -3.31 -11.88
N ILE A 30 1.48 -2.33 -11.47
CA ILE A 30 1.85 -1.31 -10.47
C ILE A 30 2.20 -1.98 -9.13
N GLN A 31 1.34 -2.87 -8.64
CA GLN A 31 1.59 -3.58 -7.39
C GLN A 31 2.84 -4.48 -7.47
N TYR A 32 3.09 -5.16 -8.61
CA TYR A 32 4.29 -5.99 -8.76
C TYR A 32 5.57 -5.15 -8.69
N ALA A 33 5.59 -3.98 -9.36
CA ALA A 33 6.72 -3.07 -9.30
C ALA A 33 6.94 -2.52 -7.89
N LEU A 34 5.87 -2.15 -7.19
CA LEU A 34 5.93 -1.71 -5.79
C LEU A 34 6.50 -2.81 -4.88
N ILE A 35 5.96 -4.03 -4.96
CA ILE A 35 6.39 -5.18 -4.15
C ILE A 35 7.84 -5.53 -4.46
N SER A 36 8.26 -5.50 -5.73
CA SER A 36 9.63 -5.77 -6.14
C SER A 36 10.60 -4.75 -5.56
N GLU A 37 10.28 -3.46 -5.64
CA GLU A 37 11.04 -2.39 -5.01
C GLU A 37 11.12 -2.58 -3.48
N MET A 38 10.02 -2.95 -2.81
CA MET A 38 10.02 -3.23 -1.37
C MET A 38 10.92 -4.41 -0.99
N ARG A 39 10.95 -5.47 -1.82
CA ARG A 39 11.80 -6.65 -1.64
C ARG A 39 13.27 -6.30 -1.84
N GLU A 40 13.59 -5.57 -2.90
CA GLU A 40 14.96 -5.17 -3.25
C GLU A 40 15.57 -4.24 -2.20
N ASN A 41 14.79 -3.32 -1.66
CA ASN A 41 15.24 -2.44 -0.58
C ASN A 41 15.58 -3.22 0.72
N GLY A 42 15.05 -4.43 0.92
CA GLY A 42 15.46 -5.35 1.99
C GLY A 42 15.16 -4.92 3.43
N VAL A 43 14.46 -3.79 3.61
CA VAL A 43 14.16 -3.18 4.92
C VAL A 43 12.89 -3.72 5.58
N TYR A 44 12.08 -4.50 4.86
CA TYR A 44 10.80 -5.01 5.34
C TYR A 44 10.94 -6.41 5.93
N SER A 45 10.48 -6.57 7.17
CA SER A 45 10.28 -7.88 7.81
C SER A 45 9.11 -8.64 7.20
N ILE A 46 8.08 -7.89 6.76
CA ILE A 46 6.89 -8.42 6.10
C ILE A 46 6.53 -7.51 4.93
N VAL A 47 6.22 -8.12 3.79
CA VAL A 47 5.49 -7.50 2.67
C VAL A 47 4.30 -8.40 2.40
N PHE A 48 3.11 -7.83 2.44
CA PHE A 48 1.85 -8.58 2.38
C PHE A 48 0.96 -7.98 1.30
N ASP A 49 0.64 -8.78 0.28
CA ASP A 49 -0.31 -8.49 -0.79
C ASP A 49 -1.74 -8.66 -0.23
N ASP A 50 -2.33 -7.56 0.22
CA ASP A 50 -3.66 -7.55 0.83
C ASP A 50 -4.77 -7.28 -0.18
N ASP A 51 -4.46 -7.14 -1.48
CA ASP A 51 -5.40 -6.82 -2.56
C ASP A 51 -6.64 -7.71 -2.50
N GLY A 52 -7.78 -7.05 -2.53
CA GLY A 52 -9.10 -7.62 -2.77
C GLY A 52 -10.15 -7.17 -1.75
N PRO A 53 -11.42 -7.54 -1.95
CA PRO A 53 -12.54 -6.98 -1.22
C PRO A 53 -12.33 -6.91 0.30
N GLY A 54 -12.52 -5.71 0.87
CA GLY A 54 -12.35 -5.47 2.30
C GLY A 54 -10.90 -5.60 2.78
N GLU A 55 -9.93 -5.21 1.97
CA GLU A 55 -8.55 -5.01 2.38
C GLU A 55 -8.39 -3.91 3.45
N ILE A 56 -7.19 -3.86 4.03
CA ILE A 56 -6.66 -2.78 4.86
C ILE A 56 -6.06 -1.71 3.95
N ALA A 57 -5.27 -2.16 2.97
CA ALA A 57 -4.63 -1.42 1.88
C ALA A 57 -4.31 -2.42 0.76
N ASP A 58 -3.84 -2.00 -0.41
CA ASP A 58 -3.42 -2.95 -1.46
C ASP A 58 -2.19 -3.77 -1.04
N VAL A 59 -1.18 -3.08 -0.51
CA VAL A 59 0.07 -3.69 -0.03
C VAL A 59 0.42 -3.15 1.35
N ILE A 60 0.83 -4.05 2.25
CA ILE A 60 1.23 -3.71 3.61
C ILE A 60 2.71 -4.09 3.78
N GLY A 61 3.52 -3.10 4.18
CA GLY A 61 4.89 -3.31 4.61
C GLY A 61 5.02 -3.18 6.12
N ILE A 62 5.71 -4.10 6.78
CA ILE A 62 6.04 -3.97 8.21
C ILE A 62 7.55 -4.06 8.40
N ARG A 63 8.10 -3.08 9.12
CA ARG A 63 9.51 -3.00 9.51
C ARG A 63 9.61 -3.01 11.03
N GLU A 64 10.46 -3.87 11.56
CA GLU A 64 10.79 -3.86 12.98
C GLU A 64 11.99 -2.94 13.20
N GLN A 65 11.85 -1.98 14.11
CA GLN A 65 12.95 -1.15 14.59
C GLN A 65 13.18 -1.47 16.08
N GLU A 66 14.24 -0.88 16.67
CA GLU A 66 14.61 -1.22 18.05
C GLU A 66 13.50 -0.93 19.06
N ARG A 67 12.78 0.19 18.90
CA ARG A 67 11.75 0.66 19.84
C ARG A 67 10.35 0.78 19.24
N THR A 68 10.24 0.68 17.92
CA THR A 68 9.00 0.91 17.19
C THR A 68 8.75 -0.21 16.19
N VAL A 69 7.47 -0.43 15.88
CA VAL A 69 7.03 -1.22 14.73
C VAL A 69 6.47 -0.24 13.71
N ARG A 70 7.15 -0.11 12.57
CA ARG A 70 6.68 0.73 11.48
C ARG A 70 5.81 -0.07 10.52
N ILE A 71 4.65 0.49 10.19
CA ILE A 71 3.66 -0.06 9.27
C ILE A 71 3.49 0.92 8.12
N ASP A 72 3.82 0.49 6.91
CA ASP A 72 3.57 1.26 5.69
C ASP A 72 2.36 0.65 4.96
N LEU A 73 1.31 1.45 4.77
CA LEU A 73 0.14 1.09 3.96
C LEU A 73 0.27 1.72 2.57
N PHE A 74 0.09 0.93 1.53
CA PHE A 74 0.14 1.41 0.15
C PHE A 74 -1.22 1.21 -0.52
N HIS A 75 -1.77 2.28 -1.07
CA HIS A 75 -2.99 2.25 -1.88
C HIS A 75 -2.60 2.50 -3.34
N CYS A 76 -2.75 1.48 -4.18
CA CYS A 76 -2.40 1.52 -5.59
C CYS A 76 -3.63 1.82 -6.42
N LYS A 77 -3.45 2.63 -7.47
CA LYS A 77 -4.51 2.88 -8.42
C LYS A 77 -3.99 2.90 -9.84
N PHE A 78 -4.65 2.19 -10.77
CA PHE A 78 -4.34 2.34 -12.19
C PHE A 78 -4.62 3.76 -12.68
N SER A 79 -3.91 4.18 -13.71
CA SER A 79 -4.20 5.41 -14.42
C SER A 79 -5.43 5.24 -15.29
N SER A 80 -6.34 6.21 -15.34
CA SER A 80 -7.49 6.17 -16.25
C SER A 80 -7.13 6.26 -17.75
N GLU A 81 -5.91 6.65 -18.10
CA GLU A 81 -5.42 6.83 -19.48
C GLU A 81 -4.04 6.18 -19.68
N ASP A 82 -3.57 6.11 -20.93
CA ASP A 82 -2.28 5.48 -21.28
C ASP A 82 -1.06 6.34 -20.96
N THR A 83 -1.24 7.65 -20.74
CA THR A 83 -0.16 8.60 -20.45
C THR A 83 -0.40 9.34 -19.15
N PRO A 84 0.64 9.61 -18.32
CA PRO A 84 0.50 10.44 -17.12
C PRO A 84 0.02 11.86 -17.42
N GLY A 85 -0.68 12.48 -16.48
CA GLY A 85 -1.20 13.83 -16.65
C GLY A 85 -1.83 14.42 -15.38
N ALA A 86 -2.61 15.48 -15.57
CA ALA A 86 -3.26 16.24 -14.51
C ALA A 86 -4.69 15.74 -14.25
N ARG A 87 -4.83 14.56 -13.62
CA ARG A 87 -6.14 13.91 -13.43
C ARG A 87 -6.58 13.93 -11.98
N LEU A 88 -7.54 14.81 -11.69
CA LEU A 88 -8.13 14.92 -10.35
C LEU A 88 -8.94 13.66 -9.96
N LEU A 89 -9.65 13.06 -10.92
CA LEU A 89 -10.46 11.84 -10.66
C LEU A 89 -9.61 10.66 -10.19
N ASP A 90 -8.40 10.51 -10.76
CA ASP A 90 -7.42 9.50 -10.38
C ASP A 90 -6.96 9.64 -8.91
N LEU A 91 -7.13 10.82 -8.30
CA LEU A 91 -6.78 11.10 -6.90
C LEU A 91 -7.93 10.90 -5.91
N TYR A 92 -9.19 11.19 -6.28
CA TYR A 92 -10.31 11.14 -5.32
C TYR A 92 -10.45 9.78 -4.64
N GLU A 93 -10.43 8.70 -5.43
CA GLU A 93 -10.63 7.34 -4.90
C GLU A 93 -9.50 6.94 -3.95
N VAL A 94 -8.26 7.16 -4.37
CA VAL A 94 -7.07 6.71 -3.64
C VAL A 94 -6.78 7.58 -2.41
N CYS A 95 -7.11 8.88 -2.45
CA CYS A 95 -7.18 9.74 -1.27
C CYS A 95 -8.22 9.24 -0.27
N GLY A 96 -9.42 8.87 -0.75
CA GLY A 96 -10.46 8.30 0.11
C GLY A 96 -10.07 6.96 0.74
N GLN A 97 -9.30 6.12 0.05
CA GLN A 97 -8.73 4.90 0.62
C GLN A 97 -7.71 5.21 1.74
N ALA A 98 -6.83 6.19 1.52
CA ALA A 98 -5.89 6.66 2.53
C ALA A 98 -6.62 7.12 3.80
N GLU A 99 -7.57 8.04 3.65
CA GLU A 99 -8.38 8.58 4.76
C GLU A 99 -9.16 7.50 5.51
N LYS A 100 -9.73 6.51 4.81
CA LYS A 100 -10.45 5.39 5.46
C LYS A 100 -9.52 4.45 6.24
N SER A 101 -8.30 4.26 5.74
CA SER A 101 -7.32 3.34 6.30
C SER A 101 -6.58 3.89 7.52
N VAL A 102 -6.55 5.21 7.70
CA VAL A 102 -5.78 5.88 8.77
C VAL A 102 -6.11 5.38 10.18
N LYS A 103 -7.37 4.99 10.41
CA LYS A 103 -7.84 4.44 11.70
C LYS A 103 -7.09 3.20 12.16
N TRP A 104 -6.43 2.47 11.26
CA TRP A 104 -5.64 1.30 11.60
C TRP A 104 -4.45 1.64 12.49
N ARG A 105 -3.99 2.90 12.51
CA ARG A 105 -2.95 3.37 13.44
C ARG A 105 -3.30 3.16 14.90
N GLY A 106 -4.58 3.32 15.26
CA GLY A 106 -5.08 3.07 16.62
C GLY A 106 -5.47 1.61 16.87
N LYS A 107 -5.38 0.75 15.86
CA LYS A 107 -5.91 -0.63 15.86
C LYS A 107 -4.92 -1.64 15.28
N ALA A 108 -3.62 -1.42 15.49
CA ALA A 108 -2.57 -2.22 14.87
C ALA A 108 -2.69 -3.71 15.18
N VAL A 109 -3.00 -4.09 16.43
CA VAL A 109 -3.20 -5.50 16.82
C VAL A 109 -4.40 -6.13 16.09
N GLU A 110 -5.51 -5.39 15.96
CA GLU A 110 -6.68 -5.84 15.18
C GLU A 110 -6.34 -5.98 13.70
N MET A 111 -5.55 -5.05 13.16
CA MET A 111 -5.06 -5.07 11.78
C MET A 111 -4.25 -6.33 11.50
N ILE A 112 -3.31 -6.70 12.39
CA ILE A 112 -2.55 -7.94 12.27
C ILE A 112 -3.48 -9.16 12.31
N GLY A 113 -4.47 -9.19 13.21
CA GLY A 113 -5.47 -10.26 13.24
C GLY A 113 -6.26 -10.37 11.93
N ARG A 114 -6.54 -9.24 11.26
CA ARG A 114 -7.18 -9.23 9.94
C ARG A 114 -6.26 -9.80 8.85
N MET A 115 -4.95 -9.48 8.85
CA MET A 115 -3.97 -10.09 7.94
C MET A 115 -3.91 -11.61 8.13
N GLU A 116 -3.83 -12.10 9.38
CA GLU A 116 -3.84 -13.54 9.70
C GLU A 116 -5.09 -14.23 9.15
N ASN A 117 -6.27 -13.60 9.31
CA ASN A 117 -7.54 -14.13 8.82
C ASN A 117 -7.60 -14.19 7.29
N ARG A 118 -7.08 -13.17 6.61
CA ARG A 118 -7.07 -13.09 5.15
C ARG A 118 -6.11 -14.10 4.54
N GLU A 119 -4.93 -14.30 5.15
CA GLU A 119 -4.01 -15.37 4.74
C GLU A 119 -4.64 -16.75 4.92
N ARG A 120 -5.18 -17.02 6.11
CA ARG A 120 -5.80 -18.32 6.39
C ARG A 120 -6.93 -18.64 5.41
N LYS A 121 -7.75 -17.65 5.05
CA LYS A 121 -8.81 -17.82 4.05
C LYS A 121 -8.23 -18.14 2.66
N ARG A 122 -7.18 -17.42 2.25
CA ARG A 122 -6.48 -17.62 0.98
C ARG A 122 -5.95 -19.05 0.83
N LEU A 123 -5.24 -19.54 1.85
CA LEU A 123 -4.67 -20.88 1.86
C LEU A 123 -5.74 -21.99 1.90
N LYS A 124 -6.85 -21.79 2.63
CA LYS A 124 -7.99 -22.73 2.63
C LYS A 124 -8.61 -22.91 1.25
N GLU A 125 -8.55 -21.88 0.42
CA GLU A 125 -9.02 -21.91 -0.97
C GLU A 125 -7.96 -22.46 -1.94
N SER A 126 -6.85 -23.03 -1.42
CA SER A 126 -5.70 -23.53 -2.21
C SER A 126 -5.07 -22.49 -3.13
N LYS A 127 -5.15 -21.21 -2.74
CA LYS A 127 -4.57 -20.09 -3.48
C LYS A 127 -3.18 -19.76 -2.93
N PRO A 128 -2.32 -19.10 -3.73
CA PRO A 128 -1.00 -18.66 -3.27
C PRO A 128 -1.10 -17.74 -2.05
N SER A 129 -0.08 -17.83 -1.18
CA SER A 129 0.07 -16.99 0.02
C SER A 129 0.02 -15.51 -0.33
N ARG A 130 -0.48 -14.70 0.60
CA ARG A 130 -0.41 -13.24 0.55
C ARG A 130 0.94 -12.68 1.01
N PHE A 131 1.79 -13.49 1.62
CA PHE A 131 3.13 -13.06 2.02
C PHE A 131 4.08 -13.06 0.82
N GLU A 132 4.61 -11.88 0.51
CA GLU A 132 5.67 -11.65 -0.48
C GLU A 132 7.05 -11.61 0.19
N VAL A 133 7.09 -11.21 1.46
CA VAL A 133 8.23 -11.29 2.37
C VAL A 133 7.72 -11.68 3.76
N GLY A 134 8.48 -12.52 4.45
CA GLY A 134 8.12 -13.02 5.78
C GLY A 134 7.04 -14.10 5.70
N ASP A 135 6.44 -14.39 6.85
CA ASP A 135 5.44 -15.44 7.01
C ASP A 135 4.53 -15.19 8.22
N ILE A 136 3.58 -16.11 8.44
CA ILE A 136 2.64 -16.05 9.55
C ILE A 136 3.33 -16.09 10.93
N SER A 137 4.46 -16.79 11.05
CA SER A 137 5.23 -16.90 12.31
C SER A 137 5.88 -15.55 12.65
N LYS A 138 6.46 -14.89 11.64
CA LYS A 138 7.00 -13.54 11.75
C LYS A 138 5.89 -12.53 12.09
N LEU A 139 4.71 -12.67 11.49
CA LEU A 139 3.55 -11.82 11.78
C LEU A 139 3.11 -11.95 13.25
N HIS A 140 3.05 -13.16 13.80
CA HIS A 140 2.75 -13.39 15.22
C HIS A 140 3.81 -12.78 16.16
N LYS A 141 5.10 -12.87 15.81
CA LYS A 141 6.17 -12.23 16.59
C LYS A 141 6.02 -10.71 16.62
N ILE A 142 5.69 -10.11 15.47
CA ILE A 142 5.41 -8.67 15.37
C ILE A 142 4.18 -8.28 16.20
N LYS A 143 3.11 -9.09 16.15
CA LYS A 143 1.91 -8.86 16.98
C LYS A 143 2.25 -8.78 18.47
N ASN A 144 3.11 -9.66 18.96
CA ASN A 144 3.57 -9.63 20.35
C ASN A 144 4.35 -8.34 20.67
N LYS A 145 5.16 -7.87 19.73
CA LYS A 145 5.91 -6.60 19.88
C LYS A 145 5.00 -5.38 19.96
N LEU A 146 3.87 -5.37 19.24
CA LEU A 146 2.90 -4.25 19.25
C LEU A 146 2.28 -4.00 20.64
N PHE A 147 2.36 -4.95 21.58
CA PHE A 147 1.91 -4.72 22.96
C PHE A 147 2.90 -3.93 23.82
N ILE A 148 4.16 -3.84 23.41
CA ILE A 148 5.24 -3.23 24.20
C ILE A 148 6.06 -2.19 23.45
N GLN A 149 5.93 -2.11 22.12
CA GLN A 149 6.59 -1.13 21.26
C GLN A 149 5.57 -0.16 20.67
N GLU A 150 5.99 1.08 20.46
CA GLU A 150 5.15 2.06 19.78
C GLU A 150 4.95 1.68 18.31
N THR A 151 3.77 2.00 17.77
CA THR A 151 3.49 1.81 16.35
C THR A 151 3.73 3.12 15.61
N GLU A 152 4.47 3.08 14.52
CA GLU A 152 4.48 4.16 13.53
C GLU A 152 3.70 3.71 12.30
N MET A 153 2.88 4.59 11.73
CA MET A 153 2.16 4.30 10.50
C MET A 153 2.43 5.37 9.47
N PHE A 154 2.63 4.94 8.23
CA PHE A 154 2.71 5.81 7.06
C PHE A 154 1.74 5.30 6.00
N ILE A 155 1.07 6.21 5.31
CA ILE A 155 0.24 5.86 4.16
C ILE A 155 0.90 6.43 2.91
N THR A 156 0.92 5.62 1.85
CA THR A 156 1.45 6.03 0.55
C THR A 156 0.42 5.72 -0.52
N ILE A 157 -0.03 6.75 -1.21
CA ILE A 157 -0.83 6.65 -2.42
C ILE A 157 0.12 6.41 -3.60
N VAL A 158 -0.19 5.43 -4.44
CA VAL A 158 0.56 5.08 -5.64
C VAL A 158 -0.33 5.28 -6.85
N GLN A 159 -0.16 6.42 -7.51
CA GLN A 159 -0.96 6.83 -8.65
C GLN A 159 -0.03 7.23 -9.82
N PRO A 160 0.40 6.26 -10.65
CA PRO A 160 1.26 6.52 -11.81
C PRO A 160 0.61 7.42 -12.86
N GLY A 161 -0.72 7.52 -12.88
CA GLY A 161 -1.43 8.42 -13.78
C GLY A 161 -1.20 9.89 -13.48
N VAL A 162 -0.71 10.26 -12.31
CA VAL A 162 -0.43 11.67 -11.99
C VAL A 162 0.96 12.04 -12.46
N ASP A 163 1.07 13.08 -13.28
CA ASP A 163 2.35 13.71 -13.60
C ASP A 163 2.65 14.80 -12.55
N SER A 164 3.74 14.61 -11.80
CA SER A 164 4.18 15.55 -10.76
C SER A 164 4.47 16.96 -11.27
N SER A 165 4.79 17.13 -12.56
CA SER A 165 5.05 18.44 -13.17
C SER A 165 3.79 19.18 -13.63
N LEU A 166 2.65 18.49 -13.69
CA LEU A 166 1.37 19.03 -14.18
C LEU A 166 0.32 19.18 -13.07
N LEU A 167 0.72 19.15 -11.80
CA LEU A 167 -0.20 19.27 -10.67
C LEU A 167 -0.97 20.59 -10.71
N THR A 168 -2.30 20.50 -10.79
CA THR A 168 -3.17 21.67 -10.72
C THR A 168 -3.40 22.09 -9.26
N SER A 169 -3.88 23.32 -9.06
CA SER A 169 -4.25 23.83 -7.73
C SER A 169 -5.33 22.97 -7.05
N GLU A 170 -6.26 22.41 -7.82
CA GLU A 170 -7.30 21.52 -7.30
C GLU A 170 -6.74 20.19 -6.81
N MET A 171 -5.84 19.57 -7.59
CA MET A 171 -5.14 18.35 -7.20
C MET A 171 -4.31 18.57 -5.93
N HIS A 172 -3.58 19.69 -5.88
CA HIS A 172 -2.81 20.06 -4.70
C HIS A 172 -3.71 20.24 -3.47
N SER A 173 -4.84 20.93 -3.62
CA SER A 173 -5.80 21.15 -2.53
C SER A 173 -6.36 19.84 -1.99
N LEU A 174 -6.70 18.90 -2.88
CA LEU A 174 -7.17 17.56 -2.50
C LEU A 174 -6.09 16.79 -1.72
N LEU A 175 -4.86 16.73 -2.24
CA LEU A 175 -3.75 16.03 -1.60
C LEU A 175 -3.44 16.62 -0.21
N VAL A 176 -3.41 17.94 -0.09
CA VAL A 176 -3.17 18.62 1.19
C VAL A 176 -4.32 18.37 2.18
N ALA A 177 -5.57 18.41 1.72
CA ALA A 177 -6.72 18.11 2.57
C ALA A 177 -6.67 16.68 3.14
N SER A 178 -6.38 15.69 2.29
CA SER A 178 -6.24 14.30 2.71
C SER A 178 -5.04 14.09 3.64
N GLN A 179 -3.92 14.77 3.37
CA GLN A 179 -2.75 14.74 4.25
C GLN A 179 -3.04 15.36 5.62
N ALA A 180 -3.69 16.53 5.65
CA ALA A 180 -4.09 17.21 6.88
C ALA A 180 -5.03 16.31 7.69
N PHE A 181 -6.05 15.72 7.07
CA PHE A 181 -6.95 14.78 7.74
C PHE A 181 -6.19 13.61 8.38
N CYS A 182 -5.30 12.94 7.64
CA CYS A 182 -4.53 11.81 8.17
C CYS A 182 -3.61 12.20 9.33
N MET A 183 -2.98 13.37 9.23
CA MET A 183 -2.08 13.91 10.25
C MET A 183 -2.84 14.36 11.50
N ASP A 184 -3.92 15.11 11.35
CA ASP A 184 -4.66 15.71 12.46
C ASP A 184 -5.42 14.66 13.27
N THR A 185 -5.88 13.58 12.62
CA THR A 185 -6.71 12.56 13.27
C THR A 185 -5.91 11.43 13.93
N TYR A 186 -4.79 11.01 13.32
CA TYR A 186 -4.00 9.87 13.82
C TYR A 186 -2.48 10.07 13.72
N SER A 187 -2.02 11.29 13.37
CA SER A 187 -0.60 11.60 13.18
C SER A 187 0.08 10.68 12.16
N VAL A 188 -0.63 10.38 11.07
CA VAL A 188 -0.15 9.49 10.01
C VAL A 188 0.27 10.33 8.80
N PRO A 189 1.56 10.33 8.41
CA PRO A 189 2.01 11.00 7.20
C PRO A 189 1.43 10.33 5.95
N LEU A 190 0.98 11.16 5.01
CA LEU A 190 0.54 10.75 3.68
C LEU A 190 1.63 11.09 2.65
N ARG A 191 1.95 10.15 1.76
CA ARG A 191 2.90 10.34 0.66
C ARG A 191 2.25 9.98 -0.67
N LEU A 192 2.77 10.56 -1.74
CA LEU A 192 2.40 10.23 -3.13
C LEU A 192 3.60 9.64 -3.86
N ILE A 193 3.40 8.50 -4.54
CA ILE A 193 4.24 8.00 -5.63
C ILE A 193 3.47 8.26 -6.92
N CYS A 194 4.09 8.98 -7.85
CA CYS A 194 3.49 9.36 -9.13
C CYS A 194 4.56 9.44 -10.23
N SER A 195 4.15 9.76 -11.46
CA SER A 195 5.04 9.97 -12.60
C SER A 195 5.83 11.27 -12.54
#